data_AF-A0A1I7Z9B5-F1
#
_entry.id   AF-A0A1I7Z9B5-F1
#
_cell.length_a   1.000
_cell.length_b   1.000
_cell.length_c   1.000
_cell.angle_alpha   90.00
_cell.angle_beta   90.00
_cell.angle_gamma   90.00
#
_symmetry.space_group_name_H-M   'P 1'
#
loop_
_entity.id
_entity.type
_entity.pdbx_description
1 polymer ?
#
loop_
_entity_poly.entity_id
_entity_poly.type
_entity_poly.pdbx_seq_one_letter_code
_entity_poly.pdbx_strand_id
1 'polypeptide(L)'
;MREPEDLMRHGIGFTSQRTRERLIQRLIEEGIKDQRVLEALRNIPRHMFVDEALSHRAYEDTALPIGNNQTISQPFMVAYMSEVLLEDGPLDKAGGAGVLGRAH
;
A
#
# COMPACT_ATOMS: atom_id res chain seq x y z
N MET A 1 -5.63 -29.62 -2.83
CA MET A 1 -6.17 -28.59 -3.75
C MET A 1 -6.11 -27.28 -2.98
N ARG A 2 -5.61 -26.17 -3.55
CA ARG A 2 -5.66 -24.87 -2.85
C ARG A 2 -7.07 -24.30 -3.01
N GLU A 3 -7.62 -23.73 -1.95
CA GLU A 3 -8.97 -23.17 -1.97
C GLU A 3 -9.05 -21.98 -2.95
N PRO A 4 -10.20 -21.75 -3.63
CA PRO A 4 -10.35 -20.62 -4.56
C PRO A 4 -10.03 -19.25 -3.95
N GLU A 5 -10.34 -19.06 -2.66
CA GLU A 5 -10.06 -17.83 -1.93
C GLU A 5 -8.56 -17.60 -1.73
N ASP A 6 -7.78 -18.67 -1.54
CA ASP A 6 -6.32 -18.58 -1.41
C ASP A 6 -5.68 -18.10 -2.72
N LEU A 7 -6.21 -18.56 -3.85
CA LEU A 7 -5.74 -18.13 -5.18
C LEU A 7 -6.00 -16.64 -5.42
N MET A 8 -7.15 -16.13 -4.98
CA MET A 8 -7.47 -14.71 -5.06
C MET A 8 -6.58 -13.86 -4.15
N ARG A 9 -6.21 -14.33 -2.96
CA ARG A 9 -5.30 -13.56 -2.06
C ARG A 9 -3.85 -13.56 -2.52
N HIS A 10 -3.36 -14.71 -3.00
CA HIS A 10 -1.96 -14.86 -3.43
C HIS A 10 -1.72 -14.33 -4.84
N GLY A 11 -2.77 -14.27 -5.66
CA GLY A 11 -2.72 -13.86 -7.05
C GLY A 11 -1.94 -14.83 -7.95
N ILE A 12 -2.04 -14.61 -9.26
CA ILE A 12 -1.32 -15.38 -10.28
C ILE A 12 -0.73 -14.41 -11.32
N GLY A 13 0.38 -14.80 -11.96
CA GLY A 13 1.04 -13.95 -12.97
C GLY A 13 1.39 -12.56 -12.41
N PHE A 14 0.80 -11.52 -12.99
CA PHE A 14 1.02 -10.13 -12.58
C PHE A 14 0.53 -9.80 -11.17
N THR A 15 -0.41 -10.57 -10.60
CA THR A 15 -0.88 -10.35 -9.22
C THR A 15 -0.17 -11.23 -8.19
N SER A 16 0.78 -12.06 -8.63
CA SER A 16 1.48 -13.03 -7.79
C SER A 16 2.29 -12.41 -6.65
N GLN A 17 2.56 -13.23 -5.63
CA GLN A 17 3.48 -12.90 -4.53
C GLN A 17 4.84 -12.38 -5.05
N ARG A 18 5.40 -12.96 -6.11
CA ARG A 18 6.67 -12.51 -6.69
C ARG A 18 6.59 -11.08 -7.22
N THR A 19 5.48 -10.70 -7.87
CA THR A 19 5.31 -9.34 -8.37
C THR A 19 5.17 -8.36 -7.21
N ARG A 20 4.45 -8.77 -6.15
CA ARG A 20 4.34 -7.97 -4.94
C ARG A 20 5.69 -7.75 -4.25
N GLU A 21 6.51 -8.78 -4.10
CA GLU A 21 7.86 -8.64 -3.51
C GLU A 21 8.76 -7.70 -4.33
N ARG A 22 8.61 -7.67 -5.66
CA ARG A 22 9.33 -6.69 -6.50
C ARG A 22 8.91 -5.26 -6.22
N LEU A 23 7.62 -5.01 -5.97
CA LEU A 23 7.16 -3.69 -5.54
C LEU A 23 7.78 -3.35 -4.18
N ILE A 24 7.73 -4.25 -3.20
CA ILE A 24 8.31 -4.02 -1.87
C ILE A 24 9.80 -3.69 -1.97
N GLN A 25 10.56 -4.42 -2.79
CA GLN A 25 11.98 -4.17 -2.99
C GLN A 25 12.25 -2.76 -3.56
N ARG A 26 11.43 -2.29 -4.50
CA ARG A 26 11.53 -0.93 -5.04
C ARG A 26 11.25 0.13 -3.98
N LEU A 27 10.20 -0.06 -3.17
CA LEU A 27 9.87 0.88 -2.09
C LEU A 27 11.02 1.03 -1.08
N ILE A 28 11.72 -0.08 -0.79
CA ILE A 28 12.93 -0.06 0.05
C ILE A 28 14.05 0.74 -0.64
N GLU A 29 14.30 0.50 -1.92
CA GLU A 29 15.32 1.21 -2.71
C GLU A 29 15.02 2.72 -2.84
N GLU A 30 13.74 3.09 -2.87
CA GLU A 30 13.26 4.49 -2.90
C GLU A 30 13.26 5.16 -1.52
N GLY A 31 13.55 4.42 -0.45
CA GLY A 31 13.86 4.99 0.86
C GLY A 31 12.79 4.78 1.94
N ILE A 32 11.78 3.95 1.72
CA ILE A 32 10.86 3.50 2.78
C ILE A 32 11.60 2.56 3.73
N LYS A 33 11.57 2.85 5.03
CA LYS A 33 12.39 2.17 6.05
C LYS A 33 11.56 1.40 7.07
N ASP A 34 10.34 1.84 7.36
CA ASP A 34 9.51 1.23 8.40
C ASP A 34 9.06 -0.18 7.97
N GLN A 35 9.61 -1.19 8.64
CA GLN A 35 9.31 -2.59 8.35
C GLN A 35 7.85 -2.95 8.58
N ARG A 36 7.16 -2.30 9.52
CA ARG A 36 5.73 -2.54 9.78
C ARG A 36 4.89 -2.10 8.59
N VAL A 37 5.25 -0.97 7.98
CA VAL A 37 4.59 -0.46 6.75
C VAL A 37 4.86 -1.41 5.58
N LEU A 38 6.11 -1.81 5.38
CA LEU A 38 6.49 -2.72 4.29
C LEU A 38 5.81 -4.09 4.42
N GLU A 39 5.72 -4.63 5.65
CA GLU A 39 4.99 -5.87 5.93
C GLU A 39 3.48 -5.75 5.69
N ALA A 40 2.87 -4.62 6.08
CA ALA A 40 1.46 -4.38 5.80
C ALA A 40 1.19 -4.36 4.28
N LEU A 41 2.00 -3.62 3.51
CA LEU A 41 1.88 -3.57 2.05
C LEU A 41 2.17 -4.92 1.38
N ARG A 42 3.07 -5.73 1.96
CA ARG A 42 3.35 -7.11 1.50
C ARG A 42 2.15 -8.04 1.71
N ASN A 43 1.38 -7.85 2.77
CA ASN A 43 0.30 -8.77 3.14
C ASN A 43 -1.06 -8.36 2.58
N ILE A 44 -1.27 -7.08 2.27
CA ILE A 44 -2.53 -6.58 1.70
C ILE A 44 -2.57 -6.86 0.19
N PRO A 45 -3.53 -7.65 -0.32
CA PRO A 45 -3.62 -7.97 -1.74
C PRO A 45 -4.19 -6.77 -2.52
N ARG A 46 -3.35 -5.78 -2.84
CA ARG A 46 -3.73 -4.53 -3.54
C ARG A 46 -4.60 -4.73 -4.80
N HIS A 47 -4.35 -5.80 -5.54
CA HIS A 47 -5.11 -6.17 -6.74
C HIS A 47 -6.59 -6.48 -6.49
N MET A 48 -7.00 -6.75 -5.25
CA MET A 48 -8.41 -6.94 -4.86
C MET A 48 -9.18 -5.61 -4.77
N PHE A 49 -8.47 -4.47 -4.81
CA PHE A 49 -9.05 -3.13 -4.69
C PHE A 49 -9.09 -2.37 -6.03
N VAL A 50 -8.71 -3.02 -7.13
CA VAL A 50 -8.73 -2.43 -8.48
C VAL A 50 -9.61 -3.28 -9.39
N ASP A 51 -10.08 -2.67 -10.48
CA ASP A 51 -10.81 -3.39 -11.52
C ASP A 51 -9.95 -4.53 -12.10
N GLU A 52 -10.59 -5.66 -12.43
CA GLU A 52 -9.93 -6.83 -13.01
C GLU A 52 -9.12 -6.48 -14.27
N ALA A 53 -9.63 -5.56 -15.10
CA ALA A 53 -8.93 -5.07 -16.30
C ALA A 53 -7.60 -4.38 -15.98
N LEU A 54 -7.45 -3.84 -14.76
CA LEU A 54 -6.26 -3.13 -14.28
C LEU A 54 -5.41 -3.96 -13.32
N SER A 55 -5.82 -5.20 -13.00
CA SER A 55 -5.12 -6.10 -12.08
C SER A 55 -3.64 -6.33 -12.46
N HIS A 56 -3.32 -6.33 -13.76
CA HIS A 56 -1.96 -6.47 -14.26
C HIS A 56 -1.03 -5.32 -13.86
N ARG A 57 -1.59 -4.16 -13.51
CA ARG A 57 -0.88 -2.96 -13.06
C ARG A 57 -0.93 -2.74 -11.56
N ALA A 58 -1.62 -3.62 -10.83
CA ALA A 58 -1.92 -3.42 -9.41
C ALA A 58 -0.69 -3.18 -8.52
N TYR A 59 0.47 -3.70 -8.92
CA TYR A 59 1.75 -3.56 -8.22
C TYR A 59 2.78 -2.72 -8.99
N GLU A 60 2.35 -1.95 -9.97
CA GLU A 60 3.11 -0.80 -10.47
C GLU A 60 3.03 0.33 -9.44
N ASP A 61 4.09 1.13 -9.32
CA ASP A 61 4.05 2.32 -8.48
C ASP A 61 3.32 3.48 -9.19
N THR A 62 2.01 3.31 -9.33
CA THR A 62 1.13 4.25 -10.05
C THR A 62 -0.24 4.31 -9.40
N ALA A 63 -0.91 5.44 -9.54
CA ALA A 63 -2.29 5.58 -9.11
C ALA A 63 -3.19 4.88 -10.12
N LEU A 64 -4.20 4.16 -9.64
CA LEU A 64 -5.15 3.44 -10.49
C LEU A 64 -6.59 3.86 -10.17
N PRO A 65 -7.48 3.98 -11.15
CA PRO A 65 -8.88 4.25 -10.88
C PRO A 65 -9.52 3.06 -10.15
N ILE A 66 -10.42 3.39 -9.22
CA ILE A 66 -11.20 2.40 -8.44
C ILE A 66 -12.71 2.59 -8.63
N GLY A 67 -13.10 3.31 -9.68
CA GLY A 67 -14.48 3.73 -9.94
C GLY A 67 -14.84 5.06 -9.27
N ASN A 68 -16.05 5.55 -9.55
CA ASN A 68 -16.61 6.77 -8.97
C ASN A 68 -15.72 8.02 -9.07
N ASN A 69 -14.93 8.15 -10.15
CA ASN A 69 -13.93 9.21 -10.33
C ASN A 69 -12.87 9.28 -9.20
N GLN A 70 -12.66 8.18 -8.48
CA GLN A 70 -11.65 8.06 -7.45
C GLN A 70 -10.49 7.16 -7.90
N THR A 71 -9.34 7.35 -7.27
CA THR A 71 -8.15 6.56 -7.49
C THR A 71 -7.65 5.95 -6.19
N ILE A 72 -7.05 4.77 -6.28
CA ILE A 72 -6.16 4.28 -5.24
C ILE A 72 -4.78 4.90 -5.45
N SER A 73 -4.26 5.52 -4.40
CA SER A 73 -2.97 6.21 -4.40
C SER A 73 -1.80 5.27 -4.77
N GLN A 74 -0.73 5.85 -5.28
CA GLN A 74 0.54 5.16 -5.57
C GLN A 74 1.04 4.42 -4.32
N PRO A 75 1.52 3.16 -4.45
CA PRO A 75 2.15 2.43 -3.35
C PRO A 75 3.19 3.22 -2.56
N PHE A 76 4.08 3.96 -3.24
CA PHE A 76 5.08 4.78 -2.56
C PHE A 76 4.45 5.84 -1.67
N MET A 77 3.48 6.60 -2.18
CA MET A 77 2.79 7.63 -1.40
C MET A 77 2.07 7.05 -0.18
N VAL A 78 1.43 5.89 -0.32
CA VAL A 78 0.79 5.20 0.82
C VAL A 78 1.84 4.79 1.85
N ALA A 79 2.97 4.23 1.41
CA ALA A 79 4.06 3.82 2.28
C ALA A 79 4.65 5.02 3.05
N TYR A 80 4.99 6.09 2.33
CA TYR A 80 5.57 7.30 2.87
C TYR A 80 4.64 7.98 3.89
N MET A 81 3.37 8.19 3.55
CA MET A 81 2.40 8.79 4.48
C MET A 81 2.19 7.94 5.73
N SER A 82 2.24 6.61 5.59
CA SER A 82 2.11 5.69 6.72
C SER A 82 3.34 5.73 7.64
N GLU A 83 4.55 5.81 7.06
CA GLU A 83 5.80 5.94 7.81
C GLU A 83 5.80 7.23 8.64
N VAL A 84 5.50 8.37 8.01
CA VAL A 84 5.39 9.67 8.70
C VAL A 84 4.37 9.63 9.83
N LEU A 85 3.18 9.06 9.59
CA LEU A 85 2.14 8.96 10.60
C LEU A 85 2.54 8.09 11.80
N LEU A 86 3.33 7.03 11.58
CA LEU A 86 3.80 6.16 12.65
C LEU A 86 4.98 6.74 13.42
N GLU A 87 5.76 7.64 12.81
CA GLU A 87 6.81 8.43 13.49
C GLU A 87 6.20 9.45 14.45
N ASP A 88 5.12 10.12 14.05
CA ASP A 88 4.43 11.13 14.87
C ASP A 88 3.55 10.52 15.99
N GLY A 89 3.40 9.19 15.99
CA GLY A 89 2.54 8.48 16.94
C GLY A 89 1.05 8.52 16.56
N PRO A 90 0.19 7.78 17.27
CA PRO A 90 -1.24 7.78 17.00
C PRO A 90 -1.77 9.21 17.03
N LEU A 91 -2.53 9.60 16.01
CA LEU A 91 -3.37 10.80 16.09
C LEU A 91 -4.33 10.56 17.25
N ASP A 92 -4.02 11.13 18.42
CA ASP A 92 -4.89 11.04 19.57
C ASP A 92 -6.26 11.59 19.15
N LYS A 93 -7.20 10.63 19.06
CA LYS A 93 -8.65 10.72 18.89
C LYS A 93 -9.18 12.09 18.42
N ALA A 94 -9.86 12.08 17.27
CA ALA A 94 -10.78 13.11 16.80
C ALA A 94 -11.45 13.89 17.96
N GLY A 95 -10.87 15.04 18.28
CA GLY A 95 -11.16 15.83 19.46
C GLY A 95 -10.28 17.07 19.44
N GLY A 96 -10.66 18.03 18.58
CA GLY A 96 -10.15 19.40 18.46
C GLY A 96 -8.88 19.84 19.22
N ALA A 97 -7.93 20.35 18.43
CA ALA A 97 -6.90 21.33 18.78
C ALA A 97 -5.57 20.84 19.42
N GLY A 98 -4.47 21.29 18.81
CA GLY A 98 -3.09 21.26 19.32
C GLY A 98 -2.23 20.18 18.65
N VAL A 99 -1.05 20.41 18.09
CA VAL A 99 -0.18 21.60 18.05
C VAL A 99 0.72 21.39 16.82
N LEU A 100 0.57 22.23 15.79
CA LEU A 100 1.62 22.40 14.79
C LEU A 100 2.77 23.13 15.48
N GLY A 101 3.86 22.42 15.73
CA GLY A 101 5.06 23.08 16.22
C GLY A 101 6.07 22.13 16.82
N ARG A 102 6.87 21.49 15.97
CA ARG A 102 8.30 21.33 16.24
C ARG A 102 9.08 21.58 14.96
N ALA A 103 9.61 22.80 14.89
CA ALA A 103 10.66 23.20 13.98
C ALA A 103 11.96 22.45 14.31
N HIS A 104 12.70 22.11 13.26
CA HIS A 104 14.16 22.06 13.28
C HIS A 104 14.67 23.07 12.26
#